data_AF-A0A5B6V8L8-F1
#
_entry.id   AF-A0A5B6V8L8-F1
#
_cell.length_a   1.000
_cell.length_b   1.000
_cell.length_c   1.000
_cell.angle_alpha   90.00
_cell.angle_beta   90.00
_cell.angle_gamma   90.00
#
_symmetry.space_group_name_H-M   'P 1'
#
loop_
_entity.id
_entity.type
_entity.pdbx_description
1 polymer ?
#
loop_
_entity_poly.entity_id
_entity_poly.type
_entity_poly.pdbx_seq_one_letter_code
_entity_poly.pdbx_strand_id
1 'polypeptide(L)' 'MAASPLNVQPSFHARSNSLPSRQHPITSQIDENLNRLRASQSACTSSIGHELTCLQDLYDYVDMLLQLLLTQHALAQEQ' A
#
# COMPACT_ATOMS: atom_id res chain seq x y z
N MET A 1 -59.56 -13.51 -21.33
CA MET A 1 -58.11 -13.29 -21.53
C MET A 1 -57.46 -13.40 -20.17
N ALA A 2 -56.71 -14.47 -19.90
CA ALA A 2 -56.10 -14.73 -18.60
C ALA A 2 -54.74 -14.03 -18.53
N ALA A 3 -54.54 -13.16 -17.54
CA ALA A 3 -53.26 -12.49 -17.31
C ALA A 3 -52.29 -13.47 -16.63
N SER A 4 -51.18 -13.78 -17.30
CA SER A 4 -50.08 -14.55 -16.71
C SER A 4 -49.32 -13.68 -15.71
N PRO A 5 -49.00 -14.17 -14.50
CA PRO A 5 -48.19 -13.42 -13.56
C PRO A 5 -46.76 -13.34 -14.09
N LEU A 6 -46.24 -12.12 -14.19
CA LEU A 6 -44.83 -11.86 -14.49
C LEU A 6 -44.01 -12.36 -13.29
N ASN A 7 -43.26 -13.43 -13.50
CA ASN A 7 -42.24 -13.92 -12.56
C ASN A 7 -41.13 -12.87 -12.47
N VAL A 8 -41.28 -11.90 -11.57
CA VAL A 8 -40.24 -10.93 -11.25
C VAL A 8 -39.25 -11.63 -10.32
N GLN A 9 -38.31 -12.40 -10.89
CA GLN A 9 -37.19 -12.88 -10.10
C GLN A 9 -36.41 -11.65 -9.61
N PRO A 10 -36.26 -11.44 -8.29
CA PRO A 10 -35.39 -10.39 -7.80
C PRO A 10 -33.97 -10.74 -8.22
N SER A 11 -33.38 -9.91 -9.08
CA SER A 11 -31.97 -10.02 -9.45
C SER A 11 -31.13 -9.70 -8.22
N PHE A 12 -30.76 -10.72 -7.44
CA PHE A 12 -29.80 -10.57 -6.36
C PHE A 12 -28.42 -10.33 -6.97
N HIS A 13 -28.13 -9.07 -7.29
CA HIS A 13 -26.80 -8.63 -7.70
C HIS A 13 -25.96 -8.52 -6.43
N ALA A 14 -25.31 -9.62 -6.06
CA ALA A 14 -24.28 -9.61 -5.03
C ALA A 14 -23.11 -8.76 -5.56
N ARG A 15 -23.12 -7.47 -5.27
CA ARG A 15 -21.98 -6.59 -5.50
C ARG A 15 -21.01 -6.79 -4.35
N SER A 16 -19.82 -7.29 -4.66
CA SER A 16 -18.72 -7.40 -3.71
C SER A 16 -18.41 -6.00 -3.16
N ASN A 17 -18.62 -5.79 -1.87
CA ASN A 17 -18.16 -4.58 -1.18
C ASN A 17 -16.66 -4.74 -0.89
N SER A 18 -15.81 -4.45 -1.87
CA SER A 18 -14.39 -4.23 -1.59
C SER A 18 -14.26 -2.93 -0.80
N LEU A 19 -13.92 -3.05 0.48
CA LEU A 19 -13.51 -1.90 1.27
C LEU A 19 -12.25 -1.30 0.63
N PRO A 20 -12.06 0.03 0.63
CA PRO A 20 -10.82 0.60 0.17
C PRO A 20 -9.68 0.07 1.04
N SER A 21 -8.84 -0.81 0.48
CA SER A 21 -7.56 -1.17 1.07
C SER A 21 -6.66 0.05 1.00
N ARG A 22 -6.79 0.93 1.98
CA ARG A 22 -5.92 2.09 2.09
C ARG A 22 -4.54 1.56 2.47
N GLN A 23 -3.58 1.73 1.57
CA GLN A 23 -2.18 1.46 1.87
C GLN A 23 -1.80 2.24 3.13
N HIS A 24 -1.05 1.59 4.03
CA HIS A 24 -0.64 2.21 5.28
C HIS A 24 0.20 3.47 4.95
N PRO A 25 0.02 4.61 5.63
CA PRO A 25 0.75 5.84 5.31
C PRO A 25 2.27 5.64 5.25
N ILE A 26 2.80 4.70 6.05
CA ILE A 26 4.22 4.35 6.06
C ILE A 26 4.70 3.70 4.76
N THR A 27 3.87 2.88 4.09
CA THR A 27 4.28 2.21 2.84
C THR A 27 4.37 3.22 1.71
N SER A 28 3.50 4.24 1.73
CA SER A 28 3.57 5.37 0.79
C SER A 28 4.83 6.20 0.99
N GLN A 29 5.27 6.41 2.24
CA GLN A 29 6.49 7.18 2.55
C GLN A 29 7.76 6.43 2.13
N ILE A 30 7.79 5.11 2.30
CA ILE A 30 8.90 4.27 1.82
C ILE A 30 8.99 4.35 0.28
N ASP A 31 7.87 4.18 -0.41
CA ASP A 31 7.82 4.23 -1.88
C ASP A 31 8.29 5.57 -2.44
N GLU A 32 7.84 6.68 -1.84
CA GLU A 32 8.25 8.02 -2.25
C GLU A 32 9.75 8.28 -2.02
N ASN A 33 10.33 7.81 -0.91
CA ASN A 33 11.77 7.91 -0.67
C ASN A 33 12.58 7.07 -1.66
N LEU A 34 12.12 5.86 -2.00
CA LEU A 34 12.75 5.03 -3.01
C LEU A 34 12.70 5.68 -4.40
N ASN A 35 11.57 6.29 -4.75
CA ASN A 35 11.42 7.00 -6.01
C ASN A 35 12.34 8.23 -6.07
N ARG A 36 12.42 9.00 -4.98
CA ARG A 36 13.38 10.11 -4.85
C ARG A 36 14.82 9.65 -4.99
N LEU A 37 15.23 8.58 -4.31
CA LEU A 37 16.59 8.05 -4.39
C LEU A 37 16.96 7.63 -5.82
N ARG A 38 16.02 6.97 -6.53
CA ARG A 38 16.20 6.58 -7.94
C ARG A 38 16.29 7.80 -8.87
N ALA A 39 15.47 8.82 -8.63
CA ALA A 39 15.54 10.08 -9.38
C ALA A 39 16.88 10.81 -9.16
N SER A 40 17.37 10.85 -7.92
CA SER A 40 18.65 11.46 -7.57
C SER A 40 19.83 10.76 -8.23
N GLN A 41 19.85 9.42 -8.27
CA GLN A 41 20.89 8.64 -8.96
C GLN A 41 20.86 8.84 -10.48
N SER A 42 19.66 8.89 -11.09
CA SER A 42 19.51 9.04 -12.54
C SER A 42 19.83 10.46 -13.04
N ALA A 43 19.72 11.47 -12.19
CA ALA A 43 20.05 12.86 -12.54
C ALA A 43 21.57 13.15 -12.57
N CYS A 44 22.43 12.25 -12.06
CA CYS A 44 23.89 12.45 -11.92
C CYS A 44 24.31 13.75 -11.20
N THR A 45 23.38 14.46 -10.55
CA THR A 45 23.60 15.71 -9.81
C THR A 45 23.57 15.51 -8.30
N SER A 46 23.48 14.26 -7.82
CA SER A 46 23.45 13.97 -6.39
C SER A 46 24.86 14.10 -5.80
N SER A 47 24.95 14.88 -4.71
CA SER A 47 26.11 14.81 -3.83
C SER A 47 25.97 13.56 -2.95
N ILE A 48 27.07 12.87 -2.67
CA ILE A 48 27.12 11.69 -1.78
C ILE A 48 26.42 11.97 -0.45
N GLY A 49 26.52 13.18 0.10
CA GLY A 49 25.82 13.56 1.33
C GLY A 49 24.29 13.48 1.22
N HIS A 50 23.72 13.88 0.07
CA HIS A 50 22.29 13.83 -0.15
C HIS A 50 21.79 12.38 -0.29
N GLU A 51 22.57 11.51 -0.92
CA GLU A 51 22.23 10.07 -1.02
C GLU A 51 22.27 9.39 0.35
N LEU A 52 23.26 9.72 1.18
CA LEU A 52 23.34 9.18 2.55
C LEU A 52 22.17 9.64 3.42
N THR A 53 21.73 10.90 3.30
CA THR A 53 20.52 11.37 4.00
C THR A 53 19.26 10.63 3.53
N CYS A 54 19.05 10.49 2.22
CA CYS A 54 17.90 9.75 1.70
C CYS A 54 17.90 8.27 2.14
N LEU A 55 19.09 7.64 2.24
CA LEU A 55 19.22 6.28 2.77
C LEU A 55 18.90 6.20 4.26
N GLN A 56 19.31 7.20 5.04
CA GLN A 56 18.99 7.28 6.46
C GLN A 56 17.48 7.43 6.68
N ASP A 57 16.83 8.36 5.96
CA ASP A 57 15.37 8.52 6.00
C ASP A 57 14.65 7.20 5.66
N LEU A 58 15.09 6.51 4.60
CA LEU A 58 14.54 5.22 4.22
C LEU A 58 14.67 4.17 5.34
N TYR A 59 15.84 4.13 5.99
CA TYR A 59 16.08 3.22 7.11
C TYR A 59 15.11 3.48 8.26
N ASP A 60 14.89 4.74 8.65
CA ASP A 60 13.97 5.10 9.72
C ASP A 60 12.52 4.69 9.40
N TYR A 61 12.08 4.84 8.15
CA TYR A 61 10.75 4.38 7.74
C TYR A 61 10.59 2.86 7.75
N VAL A 62 11.65 2.12 7.38
CA VAL A 62 11.65 0.65 7.45
C VAL A 62 11.68 0.18 8.89
N ASP A 63 12.44 0.81 9.77
CA ASP A 63 12.45 0.50 11.19
C ASP A 63 11.06 0.74 11.81
N MET A 64 10.45 1.89 11.52
CA MET A 64 9.09 2.18 11.96
C MET A 64 8.06 1.18 11.37
N LEU A 65 8.25 0.68 10.15
CA LEU A 65 7.45 -0.40 9.56
C LEU A 65 7.61 -1.71 10.34
N LEU A 66 8.84 -2.07 10.73
CA LEU A 66 9.10 -3.27 11.51
C LEU A 66 8.54 -3.16 12.93
N GLN A 67 8.51 -1.96 13.52
CA GLN A 67 7.91 -1.73 14.84
C GLN A 67 6.37 -1.80 14.83
N LEU A 68 5.71 -1.70 13.68
CA LEU A 68 4.26 -1.81 13.61
C LEU A 68 3.79 -3.20 14.08
N LEU A 69 2.84 -3.20 15.03
CA LEU A 69 2.26 -4.41 15.60
C LEU A 69 1.75 -5.38 14.53
N LEU A 70 1.19 -4.85 13.43
CA LEU A 70 0.70 -5.64 12.31
C LEU A 70 1.84 -6.39 11.61
N THR A 71 2.98 -5.74 11.41
CA THR A 71 4.18 -6.33 10.81
C THR A 71 4.79 -7.37 11.73
N GLN A 72 4.89 -7.08 13.03
CA GLN A 72 5.38 -8.02 14.04
C GLN A 72 4.49 -9.26 14.14
N HIS A 73 3.16 -9.06 14.11
CA HIS A 73 2.20 -10.17 14.13
C HIS A 73 2.31 -11.01 12.85
N ALA A 74 2.41 -10.38 11.67
CA ALA A 74 2.60 -11.10 10.42
C ALA A 74 3.91 -11.91 10.41
N LEU A 75 5.00 -11.34 10.91
CA LEU A 75 6.31 -11.99 10.98
C LEU A 75 6.32 -13.17 11.98
N ALA A 76 5.62 -13.03 13.11
CA ALA A 76 5.47 -14.08 14.11
C ALA A 76 4.53 -15.22 13.64
N GLN A 77 3.61 -14.94 12.73
CA GLN A 77 2.65 -15.93 12.20
C GLN A 77 3.27 -16.84 11.13
N GLU A 78 4.42 -16.45 10.58
CA GLU A 78 5.22 -17.19 9.58
C GLU A 78 6.33 -18.07 10.23
N GLN A 79 6.38 -18.17 11.56
CA GLN A 79 7.26 -19.10 12.30
C GLN A 79 6.55 -20.41 12.64
#